data_AF-A0A6H2NR73-F1
#
_entry.id   AF-A0A6H2NR73-F1
#
_cell.length_a   1.000
_cell.length_b   1.000
_cell.length_c   1.000
_cell.angle_alpha   90.00
_cell.angle_beta   90.00
_cell.angle_gamma   90.00
#
_symmetry.space_group_name_H-M   'P 1'
#
loop_
_entity.id
_entity.type
_entity.pdbx_description
1 polymer ?
#
loop_
_entity_poly.entity_id
_entity_poly.type
_entity_poly.pdbx_seq_one_letter_code
_entity_poly.pdbx_strand_id
1 'polypeptide(L)' 'MNSAVGLFIAALVVMVLTYTKPDWFWNTPKMQRSRQGMSQSQEESIMYGLCAVLMVLAVVALIFGF' A
#
# COMPACT_ATOMS: atom_id res chain seq x y z
N MET A 1 -15.20 5.91 13.28
CA MET A 1 -15.05 4.44 13.52
C MET A 1 -15.29 3.55 12.29
N ASN A 2 -16.48 3.45 11.69
CA ASN A 2 -16.74 2.52 10.56
C ASN A 2 -15.87 2.80 9.31
N SER A 3 -15.57 4.07 9.04
CA SER A 3 -14.69 4.52 7.96
C SER A 3 -13.22 4.11 8.16
N ALA A 4 -12.73 4.14 9.41
CA ALA A 4 -11.35 3.81 9.74
C ALA A 4 -11.09 2.28 9.71
N VAL A 5 -12.07 1.46 10.14
CA VAL A 5 -12.00 0.00 9.98
C VAL A 5 -11.99 -0.37 8.48
N GLY A 6 -12.82 0.30 7.68
CA GLY A 6 -12.83 0.11 6.22
C GLY A 6 -11.48 0.44 5.58
N LEU A 7 -10.85 1.54 5.99
CA LEU A 7 -9.50 1.92 5.55
C LEU A 7 -8.44 0.89 5.96
N PHE A 8 -8.52 0.36 7.18
CA PHE A 8 -7.60 -0.67 7.65
C PHE A 8 -7.71 -1.96 6.84
N ILE A 9 -8.93 -2.44 6.60
CA ILE A 9 -9.18 -3.64 5.78
C ILE A 9 -8.76 -3.40 4.33
N ALA A 10 -9.07 -2.23 3.75
CA ALA A 10 -8.64 -1.87 2.41
C ALA A 10 -7.11 -1.85 2.27
N ALA A 11 -6.38 -1.30 3.24
CA ALA A 11 -4.93 -1.31 3.26
C ALA A 11 -4.36 -2.74 3.34
N LEU A 12 -4.95 -3.60 4.16
CA LEU A 12 -4.60 -5.02 4.26
C LEU A 12 -4.81 -5.77 2.94
N VAL A 13 -5.96 -5.53 2.28
CA VAL A 13 -6.27 -6.14 0.98
C VAL A 13 -5.31 -5.66 -0.09
N VAL A 14 -4.97 -4.37 -0.12
CA VAL A 14 -3.98 -3.81 -1.06
C VAL A 14 -2.59 -4.40 -0.81
N MET A 15 -2.20 -4.62 0.44
CA MET A 15 -0.92 -5.26 0.79
C MET A 15 -0.87 -6.72 0.30
N VAL A 16 -1.93 -7.50 0.49
CA VAL A 16 -2.01 -8.89 0.01
C VAL A 16 -2.03 -8.96 -1.52
N LEU A 17 -2.78 -8.07 -2.18
CA LEU A 17 -2.83 -7.99 -3.64
C LEU A 17 -1.47 -7.57 -4.22
N THR A 18 -0.75 -6.69 -3.54
CA THR A 18 0.60 -6.30 -3.90
C THR A 18 1.57 -7.48 -3.82
N TYR A 19 1.52 -8.24 -2.72
CA TYR A 19 2.39 -9.40 -2.54
C TYR A 19 2.11 -10.49 -3.57
N THR A 20 0.84 -10.74 -3.87
CA THR A 20 0.43 -11.81 -4.79
C THR A 20 0.52 -11.41 -6.26
N LYS A 21 0.37 -10.13 -6.59
CA LYS A 21 0.41 -9.58 -7.95
C LYS A 21 1.11 -8.21 -7.99
N PRO A 22 2.44 -8.18 -7.82
CA PRO A 22 3.19 -6.92 -7.82
C PRO A 22 3.06 -6.17 -9.16
N ASP A 23 2.97 -6.89 -10.28
CA ASP A 23 2.85 -6.30 -11.61
C ASP A 23 1.54 -5.51 -11.83
N TRP A 24 0.49 -5.80 -11.05
CA TRP A 24 -0.77 -5.08 -11.15
C TRP A 24 -0.64 -3.62 -10.69
N PHE A 25 0.17 -3.37 -9.66
CA PHE A 25 0.44 -2.01 -9.17
C PHE A 25 1.28 -1.21 -10.16
N TRP A 26 2.28 -1.86 -10.76
CA TRP A 26 3.17 -1.24 -11.75
C TRP A 26 2.58 -1.20 -13.16
N ASN A 27 1.33 -1.61 -13.38
CA ASN A 27 0.74 -1.73 -14.71
C ASN A 27 0.47 -0.36 -15.38
N THR A 28 0.56 0.73 -14.63
CA THR A 28 0.32 2.08 -15.15
C THR A 28 1.56 2.58 -15.92
N PRO A 29 1.43 3.16 -17.14
CA PRO A 29 2.58 3.60 -17.96
C PRO A 29 3.54 4.57 -17.25
N LYS A 30 3.01 5.42 -16.35
CA LYS A 30 3.80 6.34 -15.53
C LYS A 30 4.68 5.61 -14.51
N MET A 31 4.16 4.54 -13.91
CA MET A 31 4.84 3.74 -12.90
C MET A 31 5.87 2.79 -13.52
N GLN A 32 5.61 2.27 -14.73
CA GLN A 32 6.60 1.47 -15.47
C GLN A 32 7.86 2.27 -15.79
N ARG A 33 7.74 3.57 -16.09
CA ARG A 33 8.88 4.42 -16.40
C ARG A 33 9.77 4.67 -15.18
N SER A 34 9.18 4.82 -13.99
CA SER A 34 9.92 4.87 -12.72
C SER A 34 10.52 3.51 -12.33
N ARG A 35 9.92 2.41 -12.78
CA ARG A 35 10.38 1.04 -12.56
C ARG A 35 11.65 0.69 -13.35
N GLN A 36 11.83 1.29 -14.54
CA GLN A 36 12.96 0.98 -15.45
C GLN A 36 14.36 1.22 -14.86
N GLY A 37 14.47 1.91 -13.72
CA GLY A 37 15.75 2.13 -13.02
C GLY A 37 15.81 1.56 -11.60
N MET A 38 14.80 0.82 -11.14
CA MET A 38 14.72 0.32 -9.77
C MET A 38 14.92 -1.20 -9.71
N SER A 39 15.60 -1.67 -8.66
CA SER A 39 15.66 -3.10 -8.36
C SER A 39 14.34 -3.59 -7.77
N GLN A 40 14.01 -4.88 -7.93
CA GLN A 40 12.82 -5.49 -7.32
C GLN A 40 12.73 -5.22 -5.80
N SER A 41 13.87 -5.24 -5.10
CA SER A 41 13.94 -4.92 -3.68
C SER A 41 13.56 -3.47 -3.33
N GLN A 42 13.83 -2.52 -4.23
CA GLN A 42 13.43 -1.11 -4.05
C GLN A 42 11.94 -0.92 -4.31
N GLU A 43 11.38 -1.60 -5.30
CA GLU A 43 9.94 -1.58 -5.57
C GLU A 43 9.13 -2.11 -4.40
N GLU A 44 9.53 -3.27 -3.87
CA GLU A 44 8.90 -3.90 -2.72
C GLU A 44 8.96 -2.98 -1.49
N SER A 45 10.14 -2.40 -1.19
CA SER A 45 10.30 -1.55 0.00
C SER A 45 9.46 -0.26 -0.07
N ILE A 46 9.32 0.35 -1.25
CA ILE A 46 8.46 1.53 -1.44
C ILE A 46 6.98 1.16 -1.24
N MET A 47 6.54 0.03 -1.79
CA MET A 47 5.15 -0.41 -1.67
C MET A 47 4.77 -0.82 -0.25
N TYR A 48 5.62 -1.62 0.41
CA TYR A 48 5.41 -2.01 1.81
C TYR A 48 5.47 -0.79 2.72
N GLY A 49 6.37 0.15 2.45
CA GLY A 49 6.46 1.41 3.20
C GLY A 49 5.16 2.23 3.12
N LEU A 50 4.57 2.36 1.93
CA LEU A 50 3.31 3.09 1.75
C LEU A 50 2.13 2.39 2.46
N CYS A 51 2.02 1.06 2.33
CA CYS A 51 0.98 0.28 3.02
C CYS A 51 1.11 0.36 4.54
N ALA A 52 2.34 0.30 5.07
CA ALA A 52 2.60 0.43 6.50
C ALA A 52 2.15 1.80 7.04
N VAL A 53 2.44 2.89 6.32
CA VAL A 53 1.99 4.24 6.71
C VAL A 53 0.46 4.34 6.71
N LEU A 54 -0.22 3.79 5.70
CA LEU A 54 -1.68 3.77 5.64
C LEU A 54 -2.32 2.96 6.78
N MET A 55 -1.73 1.81 7.13
CA MET A 55 -2.17 1.03 8.29
C MET A 55 -1.97 1.81 9.59
N VAL A 56 -0.83 2.48 9.79
CA VAL A 56 -0.59 3.30 10.98
C VAL A 56 -1.60 4.44 11.07
N LEU A 57 -1.88 5.14 9.96
CA LEU A 57 -2.89 6.19 9.91
C LEU A 57 -4.30 5.65 10.25
N ALA A 58 -4.65 4.47 9.75
CA ALA A 58 -5.92 3.83 10.08
C ALA A 58 -6.01 3.44 11.56
N VAL A 59 -4.92 2.92 12.15
CA VAL A 59 -4.83 2.61 13.58
C VAL A 59 -4.95 3.88 14.43
N VAL A 60 -4.25 4.96 14.05
CA VAL A 60 -4.36 6.26 14.70
C VAL A 60 -5.79 6.78 14.63
N ALA A 61 -6.44 6.74 13.46
CA ALA A 61 -7.84 7.15 13.32
C ALA A 61 -8.79 6.31 14.20
N LEU A 62 -8.55 5.01 14.34
CA LEU A 62 -9.31 4.13 15.24
C LEU A 62 -9.10 4.48 16.72
N ILE A 63 -7.87 4.75 17.14
CA ILE A 63 -7.53 5.09 18.53
C ILE A 63 -8.12 6.45 18.92
N PHE A 64 -8.05 7.44 18.03
CA PHE A 64 -8.58 8.79 18.29
C PHE A 64 -10.08 8.93 18.00
N GLY A 65 -10.76 7.86 17.58
CA GLY A 65 -12.22 7.80 17.46
C GLY A 65 -12.84 8.62 16.32
N PHE A 66 -12.02 9.10 15.37
CA PHE A 66 -12.51 9.77 14.17
C PHE A 66 -13.31 8.83 13.24
#